data_AF-A0A9E6JDS5-F1
#
_entry.id   AF-A0A9E6JDS5-F1
#
_cell.length_a   1.000
_cell.length_b   1.000
_cell.length_c   1.000
_cell.angle_alpha   90.00
_cell.angle_beta   90.00
_cell.angle_gamma   90.00
#
_symmetry.space_group_name_H-M   'P 1'
#
loop_
_entity.id
_entity.type
_entity.pdbx_description
1 polymer ?
#
loop_
_entity_poly.entity_id
_entity_poly.type
_entity_poly.pdbx_seq_one_letter_code
_entity_poly.pdbx_strand_id
1 'polypeptide(L)'
;MDEQTLEARNNLKDYALVSCLIAVDPDSKLAEDLKATKRSLSFMGNGNYKVIQDEETFEMVNDPYNDTVRFLMSEATRSIGYMKDGSSSRTYGCFKAAQSEVFEKFIARQDEFIDG
;
A
#
# COMPACT_ATOMS: atom_id res chain seq x y z
N MET A 1 9.40 18.55 -6.40
CA MET A 1 9.40 17.27 -5.68
C MET A 1 10.81 16.76 -5.79
N ASP A 2 11.49 16.62 -4.66
CA ASP A 2 12.84 16.06 -4.66
C ASP A 2 12.78 14.55 -5.02
N GLU A 3 13.93 14.01 -5.42
CA GLU A 3 14.06 12.62 -5.88
C GLU A 3 13.77 11.60 -4.76
N GLN A 4 14.14 11.91 -3.52
CA GLN A 4 13.92 11.04 -2.35
C GLN A 4 12.43 10.94 -2.00
N THR A 5 11.70 12.05 -2.05
CA THR A 5 10.24 12.07 -1.85
C THR A 5 9.54 11.27 -2.93
N LEU A 6 9.97 11.38 -4.19
CA LEU A 6 9.39 10.60 -5.28
C LEU A 6 9.65 9.09 -5.08
N GLU A 7 10.88 8.72 -4.72
CA GLU A 7 11.23 7.33 -4.40
C GLU A 7 10.40 6.80 -3.23
N ALA A 8 10.32 7.54 -2.13
CA ALA A 8 9.50 7.19 -0.97
C ALA A 8 8.04 6.94 -1.36
N ARG A 9 7.42 7.87 -2.09
CA ARG A 9 6.04 7.69 -2.58
C ARG A 9 5.88 6.43 -3.43
N ASN A 10 6.81 6.13 -4.32
CA ASN A 10 6.75 4.93 -5.15
C ASN A 10 6.88 3.66 -4.29
N ASN A 11 7.81 3.63 -3.34
CA ASN A 11 7.98 2.51 -2.41
C ASN A 11 6.71 2.27 -1.58
N LEU A 12 6.04 3.32 -1.11
CA LEU A 12 4.80 3.20 -0.34
C LEU A 12 3.62 2.72 -1.19
N LYS A 13 3.53 3.17 -2.44
CA LYS A 13 2.54 2.67 -3.41
C LYS A 13 2.75 1.18 -3.71
N ASP A 14 3.99 0.78 -3.94
CA ASP A 14 4.35 -0.61 -4.21
C ASP A 14 4.06 -1.48 -2.98
N TYR A 15 4.40 -1.01 -1.77
CA TYR A 15 4.06 -1.69 -0.52
C TYR A 15 2.55 -1.95 -0.42
N ALA A 16 1.74 -0.94 -0.75
CA ALA A 16 0.29 -1.04 -0.70
C ALA A 16 -0.26 -1.98 -1.77
N LEU A 17 0.20 -1.85 -3.02
CA LEU A 17 -0.23 -2.70 -4.13
C LEU A 17 0.08 -4.17 -3.85
N VAL A 18 1.32 -4.46 -3.45
CA VAL A 18 1.75 -5.82 -3.08
C VAL A 18 0.91 -6.37 -1.92
N SER A 19 0.64 -5.55 -0.90
CA SER A 19 -0.23 -5.94 0.22
C SER A 19 -1.67 -6.23 -0.23
N CYS A 20 -2.21 -5.45 -1.17
CA CYS A 20 -3.54 -5.69 -1.75
C CYS A 20 -3.57 -7.01 -2.53
N LEU A 21 -2.55 -7.26 -3.37
CA LEU A 21 -2.43 -8.50 -4.15
C LEU A 21 -2.35 -9.75 -3.26
N ILE A 22 -1.59 -9.67 -2.15
CA ILE A 22 -1.56 -10.74 -1.14
C ILE A 22 -2.94 -10.92 -0.49
N ALA A 23 -3.63 -9.83 -0.14
CA ALA A 23 -4.90 -9.91 0.58
C ALA A 23 -6.05 -10.49 -0.27
N VAL A 24 -6.05 -10.28 -1.59
CA VAL A 24 -7.12 -10.77 -2.47
C VAL A 24 -6.99 -12.25 -2.83
N ASP A 25 -5.79 -12.83 -2.74
CA ASP A 25 -5.50 -14.24 -3.01
C ASP A 25 -4.30 -14.76 -2.17
N PRO A 26 -4.47 -14.90 -0.84
CA PRO A 26 -3.37 -15.10 0.10
C PRO A 26 -2.66 -16.45 -0.01
N ASP A 27 -3.33 -17.47 -0.54
CA ASP A 27 -2.80 -18.83 -0.68
C ASP A 27 -2.09 -19.06 -2.04
N SER A 28 -2.03 -18.04 -2.88
CA SER A 28 -1.39 -18.14 -4.20
C SER A 28 0.13 -18.17 -4.13
N LYS A 29 0.77 -18.83 -5.10
CA LYS A 29 2.23 -18.77 -5.28
C LYS A 29 2.74 -17.34 -5.46
N LEU A 30 1.93 -16.48 -6.08
CA LEU A 30 2.24 -15.07 -6.23
C LEU A 30 2.27 -14.38 -4.87
N ALA A 31 1.27 -14.61 -4.01
CA ALA A 31 1.24 -14.03 -2.67
C ALA A 31 2.47 -14.45 -1.84
N GLU A 32 2.90 -15.71 -1.93
CA GLU A 32 4.14 -16.15 -1.26
C GLU A 32 5.38 -15.39 -1.72
N ASP A 33 5.56 -15.19 -3.03
CA ASP A 33 6.67 -14.43 -3.59
C ASP A 33 6.62 -12.95 -3.16
N LEU A 34 5.41 -12.37 -3.22
CA LEU A 34 5.13 -10.98 -2.86
C LEU A 34 5.37 -10.66 -1.37
N LYS A 35 5.33 -11.64 -0.46
CA LYS A 35 5.62 -11.41 0.97
C LYS A 35 7.04 -10.87 1.18
N ALA A 36 8.01 -11.31 0.39
CA ALA A 36 9.38 -10.80 0.47
C ALA A 36 9.45 -9.33 0.05
N THR A 37 8.79 -8.95 -1.04
CA THR A 37 8.68 -7.56 -1.49
C THR A 37 7.98 -6.68 -0.45
N LYS A 38 6.84 -7.13 0.09
CA LYS A 38 6.13 -6.41 1.16
C LYS A 38 7.05 -6.15 2.36
N ARG A 39 7.82 -7.15 2.78
CA ARG A 39 8.77 -7.02 3.90
C ARG A 39 9.89 -6.03 3.57
N SER A 40 10.46 -6.12 2.37
CA SER A 40 11.52 -5.21 1.90
C SER A 40 11.06 -3.75 1.90
N LEU A 41 9.82 -3.48 1.50
CA LEU A 41 9.26 -2.12 1.44
C LEU A 41 8.67 -1.62 2.77
N SER A 42 8.69 -2.44 3.84
CA SER A 42 8.13 -2.07 5.15
C SER A 42 9.07 -1.16 5.95
N PHE A 43 8.54 -0.56 7.02
CA PHE A 43 9.34 0.18 8.01
C PHE A 43 10.54 -0.62 8.55
N MET A 44 10.38 -1.93 8.80
CA MET A 44 11.48 -2.79 9.27
C MET A 44 12.43 -3.24 8.15
N GLY A 45 12.15 -2.85 6.91
CA GLY A 45 12.98 -3.10 5.74
C GLY A 45 13.67 -1.81 5.29
N ASN A 46 13.45 -1.44 4.03
CA ASN A 46 13.98 -0.25 3.36
C ASN A 46 12.91 0.85 3.19
N GLY A 47 11.83 0.79 3.97
CA GLY A 47 10.75 1.78 3.89
C GLY A 47 11.22 3.17 4.36
N ASN A 48 10.77 4.22 3.68
CA ASN A 48 11.19 5.61 3.90
C ASN A 48 10.30 6.42 4.86
N TYR A 49 9.21 5.83 5.35
CA TYR A 49 8.25 6.51 6.21
C TYR A 49 8.42 6.06 7.66
N LYS A 50 8.35 7.02 8.58
CA LYS A 50 8.35 6.77 10.03
C LYS A 50 7.02 6.18 10.47
N VAL A 51 7.10 5.22 11.38
CA VAL A 51 5.98 4.82 12.24
C VAL A 51 6.13 5.53 13.57
N ILE A 52 5.11 6.28 13.98
CA ILE A 52 5.11 7.05 15.23
C ILE A 52 4.25 6.31 16.25
N GLN A 53 4.83 6.05 17.41
CA GLN A 53 4.18 5.47 18.56
C GLN A 53 4.27 6.46 19.72
N ASP A 54 3.21 6.55 20.52
CA ASP A 54 3.20 7.32 21.75
C ASP A 54 4.09 6.61 22.78
N GLU A 55 5.07 7.33 23.33
CA GLU A 55 6.11 6.76 24.19
C GLU A 55 5.59 6.33 25.57
N GLU A 56 4.47 6.90 26.02
CA GLU A 56 3.90 6.63 27.35
C GLU A 56 2.89 5.48 27.32
N THR A 57 2.08 5.42 26.28
CA THR A 57 0.98 4.46 26.13
C THR A 57 1.31 3.29 25.21
N PHE A 58 2.38 3.41 24.42
CA PHE A 58 2.71 2.51 23.30
C PHE A 58 1.58 2.43 22.25
N GLU A 59 0.68 3.41 22.20
CA GLU A 59 -0.34 3.46 21.16
C GLU A 59 0.27 3.95 19.84
N MET A 60 -0.11 3.29 18.74
CA MET A 60 0.32 3.68 17.41
C MET A 60 -0.37 4.99 17.02
N VAL A 61 0.40 6.07 16.93
CA VAL A 61 -0.08 7.41 16.59
C VAL A 61 -0.21 7.55 15.07
N ASN A 62 0.74 7.00 14.32
CA ASN A 62 0.72 7.04 12.87
C ASN A 62 1.49 5.86 12.25
N ASP A 63 0.88 5.21 11.26
CA ASP A 63 1.50 4.13 10.47
C ASP A 63 1.14 4.31 8.99
N PRO A 64 1.97 5.06 8.24
CA PRO A 64 1.74 5.32 6.82
C PRO A 64 1.59 4.04 6.00
N TYR A 65 2.25 2.94 6.39
CA TYR A 65 2.17 1.67 5.68
C TYR A 65 0.78 1.04 5.85
N ASN A 66 0.32 0.89 7.09
CA ASN A 66 -0.99 0.33 7.38
C ASN A 66 -2.13 1.22 6.84
N ASP A 67 -2.01 2.54 6.98
CA ASP A 67 -3.03 3.47 6.51
C ASP A 67 -3.13 3.48 4.99
N THR A 68 -2.01 3.41 4.29
CA THR A 68 -1.99 3.28 2.82
C THR A 68 -2.61 1.96 2.37
N VAL A 69 -2.30 0.84 3.04
CA VAL A 69 -2.91 -0.46 2.71
C VAL A 69 -4.43 -0.41 2.91
N ARG A 70 -4.91 0.13 4.04
CA ARG A 70 -6.35 0.27 4.33
C ARG A 70 -7.05 1.13 3.28
N PHE A 71 -6.44 2.26 2.92
CA PHE A 71 -6.98 3.16 1.92
C PHE A 71 -7.07 2.46 0.54
N LEU A 72 -5.97 1.86 0.08
CA LEU A 72 -5.93 1.18 -1.21
C LEU A 72 -6.95 0.03 -1.26
N MET A 73 -7.05 -0.77 -0.19
CA MET A 73 -8.01 -1.87 -0.08
C MET A 73 -9.46 -1.37 -0.18
N SER A 74 -9.79 -0.27 0.51
CA SER A 74 -11.11 0.36 0.40
C SER A 74 -11.42 0.75 -1.05
N GLU A 75 -10.50 1.41 -1.73
CA GLU A 75 -10.68 1.80 -3.14
C GLU A 75 -10.73 0.59 -4.10
N ALA A 76 -9.96 -0.46 -3.81
CA ALA A 76 -9.93 -1.69 -4.61
C ALA A 76 -11.25 -2.45 -4.53
N THR A 77 -11.89 -2.51 -3.36
CA THR A 77 -13.20 -3.18 -3.19
C THR A 77 -14.32 -2.49 -3.97
N ARG A 78 -14.20 -1.18 -4.21
CA ARG A 78 -15.13 -0.40 -5.05
C ARG A 78 -14.87 -0.58 -6.56
N SER A 79 -13.74 -1.17 -6.91
CA SER A 79 -13.18 -1.20 -8.26
C SER A 79 -13.04 -2.61 -8.83
N ILE A 80 -13.81 -3.58 -8.32
CA ILE A 80 -13.80 -4.97 -8.82
C ILE A 80 -14.04 -4.99 -10.33
N GLY A 81 -13.18 -5.71 -11.05
CA GLY A 81 -13.29 -5.87 -12.49
C GLY A 81 -14.27 -6.98 -12.83
N TYR A 82 -15.15 -6.76 -13.81
CA TYR A 82 -16.05 -7.79 -14.32
C TYR A 82 -15.65 -8.15 -15.75
N MET A 83 -15.45 -9.45 -15.99
CA MET A 83 -15.06 -9.99 -17.29
C MET A 83 -16.31 -10.34 -18.11
N LYS A 84 -16.15 -10.49 -19.43
CA LYS A 84 -17.26 -10.79 -20.35
C LYS A 84 -17.92 -12.16 -20.10
N ASP A 85 -17.21 -13.07 -19.45
CA ASP A 85 -17.71 -14.38 -19.03
C ASP A 85 -18.47 -14.35 -17.69
N GLY A 86 -18.66 -13.17 -17.10
CA GLY A 86 -19.35 -12.98 -15.82
C GLY A 86 -18.46 -13.20 -14.59
N SER A 87 -17.20 -13.60 -14.77
CA SER A 87 -16.25 -13.70 -13.66
C SER A 87 -15.82 -12.31 -13.16
N SER A 88 -15.41 -12.24 -11.89
CA SER A 88 -14.91 -11.01 -11.27
C SER A 88 -13.43 -11.12 -10.91
N SER A 89 -12.67 -10.05 -11.08
CA SER A 89 -11.26 -9.96 -10.70
C SER A 89 -11.06 -8.94 -9.58
N ARG A 90 -10.71 -9.42 -8.38
CA ARG A 90 -10.30 -8.57 -7.25
C ARG A 90 -8.90 -7.99 -7.45
N THR A 91 -8.02 -8.74 -8.11
CA THR A 91 -6.69 -8.30 -8.55
C THR A 91 -6.77 -7.05 -9.43
N TYR A 92 -7.72 -7.00 -10.37
CA TYR A 92 -7.98 -5.80 -11.16
C TYR A 92 -8.33 -4.59 -10.29
N GLY A 93 -9.11 -4.80 -9.22
CA GLY A 93 -9.43 -3.76 -8.24
C GLY A 93 -8.18 -3.16 -7.60
N CYS A 94 -7.20 -3.98 -7.19
CA CYS A 94 -5.93 -3.50 -6.64
C CYS A 94 -5.17 -2.60 -7.64
N PHE A 95 -5.02 -3.04 -8.89
CA PHE A 95 -4.33 -2.25 -9.92
C PHE A 95 -5.06 -0.95 -10.25
N LYS A 96 -6.39 -1.00 -10.37
CA LYS A 96 -7.20 0.19 -10.66
C LYS A 96 -7.15 1.21 -9.53
N ALA A 97 -7.20 0.75 -8.28
CA ALA A 97 -7.06 1.62 -7.10
C ALA A 97 -5.67 2.26 -7.04
N ALA A 98 -4.61 1.49 -7.32
CA ALA A 98 -3.24 1.96 -7.27
C ALA A 98 -2.92 3.04 -8.32
N GLN A 99 -3.68 3.06 -9.42
CA GLN A 99 -3.56 4.06 -10.49
C GLN A 99 -4.54 5.24 -10.32
N SER A 100 -5.34 5.25 -9.26
CA SER A 100 -6.38 6.27 -9.08
C SER A 100 -5.81 7.60 -8.60
N GLU A 101 -6.35 8.71 -9.11
CA GLU A 101 -5.97 10.06 -8.67
C GLU A 101 -6.25 10.28 -7.16
N VAL A 102 -7.26 9.60 -6.63
CA VAL A 102 -7.62 9.64 -5.22
C VAL A 102 -6.54 8.98 -4.36
N PHE A 103 -5.98 7.86 -4.81
CA PHE A 103 -4.84 7.22 -4.15
C PHE A 103 -3.57 8.05 -4.26
N GLU A 104 -3.29 8.65 -5.42
CA GLU A 104 -2.17 9.58 -5.60
C GLU A 104 -2.22 10.76 -4.62
N LYS A 105 -3.40 11.38 -4.47
CA LYS A 105 -3.63 12.46 -3.50
C LYS A 105 -3.48 11.99 -2.05
N PHE A 106 -3.87 10.75 -1.75
CA PHE A 106 -3.68 10.16 -0.42
C PHE A 106 -2.20 9.95 -0.10
N ILE A 107 -1.44 9.34 -1.02
CA ILE A 107 0.00 9.11 -0.90
C ILE A 107 0.73 10.43 -0.66
N ALA A 108 0.38 11.48 -1.40
CA ALA A 108 1.01 12.79 -1.25
C ALA A 108 0.85 13.43 0.14
N ARG A 109 -0.18 13.04 0.91
CA ARG A 109 -0.36 13.51 2.30
C ARG A 109 0.56 12.79 3.27
N GLN A 110 1.04 11.60 2.92
CA GLN A 110 1.95 10.83 3.76
C GLN A 110 3.35 11.44 3.81
N ASP A 111 3.69 12.34 2.88
CA ASP A 111 5.00 13.01 2.79
C ASP A 111 5.47 13.61 4.12
N GLU A 112 4.55 14.05 4.98
CA GLU A 112 4.87 14.61 6.29
C GLU A 112 5.58 13.62 7.23
N PHE A 113 5.51 12.31 6.91
CA PHE A 113 6.11 11.23 7.68
C PHE A 113 7.36 10.63 7.02
N ILE A 114 7.88 11.21 5.94
CA ILE A 114 9.13 10.76 5.32
C ILE A 114 10.30 11.02 6.28
N ASP A 115 11.20 10.03 6.40
CA ASP A 115 12.50 10.17 7.04
C ASP A 115 13.34 11.23 6.30
N GLY A 116 13.56 12.38 6.94
CA GLY A 116 14.42 13.46 6.44
C GLY A 116 15.91 13.25 6.74
#